data_AF-A0AA37MRB5-F1
#
_entry.id   AF-A0AA37MRB5-F1
#
_cell.length_a   1.000
_cell.length_b   1.000
_cell.length_c   1.000
_cell.angle_alpha   90.00
_cell.angle_beta   90.00
_cell.angle_gamma   90.00
#
_symmetry.space_group_name_H-M   'P 1'
#
loop_
_entity.id
_entity.type
_entity.pdbx_description
1 polymer ?
#
loop_
_entity_poly.entity_id
_entity_poly.type
_entity_poly.pdbx_seq_one_letter_code
_entity_poly.pdbx_strand_id
1 'polypeptide(L)'
;MMKRASNTIRAGALAALVACSHAHADDAVCGTLESATNGQDGMIALREGESVNFWRGGAVRHGALHVYKDGEVYRVYWQPEGSGDLYVLANESATSARLILTPPRGTKVDTGPGSLPPQKVLSCPAL
;
A
#
# COMPACT_ATOMS: atom_id res chain seq x y z
N MET A 1 -78.08 12.29 0.73
CA MET A 1 -77.70 10.86 0.65
C MET A 1 -76.20 10.79 0.35
N MET A 2 -75.36 10.76 1.40
CA MET A 2 -73.90 10.84 1.32
C MET A 2 -73.31 9.42 1.16
N LYS A 3 -72.57 9.16 0.08
CA LYS A 3 -71.76 7.94 -0.07
C LYS A 3 -70.38 8.19 0.55
N ARG A 4 -70.10 7.53 1.67
CA ARG A 4 -68.75 7.38 2.25
C ARG A 4 -67.94 6.42 1.38
N ALA A 5 -66.78 6.86 0.90
CA ALA A 5 -65.74 5.99 0.37
C ALA A 5 -64.66 5.86 1.45
N SER A 6 -64.53 4.66 2.01
CA SER A 6 -63.48 4.28 2.95
C SER A 6 -62.22 3.93 2.18
N ASN A 7 -61.19 4.78 2.25
CA ASN A 7 -59.86 4.44 1.75
C ASN A 7 -59.00 3.88 2.88
N THR A 8 -58.83 2.56 2.87
CA THR A 8 -57.88 1.83 3.71
C THR A 8 -56.46 2.06 3.17
N ILE A 9 -55.65 2.84 3.88
CA ILE A 9 -54.22 3.01 3.57
C ILE A 9 -53.45 1.90 4.29
N ARG A 10 -52.90 0.96 3.51
CA ARG A 10 -52.01 -0.09 4.02
C ARG A 10 -50.63 0.50 4.33
N ALA A 11 -50.18 0.25 5.56
CA ALA A 11 -48.84 0.49 6.03
C ALA A 11 -47.82 -0.38 5.28
N GLY A 12 -46.63 0.17 5.03
CA GLY A 12 -45.50 -0.55 4.46
C GLY A 12 -44.32 0.35 4.16
N ALA A 13 -43.70 0.94 5.19
CA ALA A 13 -42.39 1.57 5.04
C ALA A 13 -41.32 0.51 5.30
N LEU A 14 -40.71 0.02 4.22
CA LEU A 14 -39.53 -0.84 4.24
C LEU A 14 -38.36 -0.06 4.87
N ALA A 15 -37.89 -0.51 6.04
CA ALA A 15 -36.66 -0.01 6.63
C ALA A 15 -35.47 -0.51 5.79
N ALA A 16 -34.83 0.41 5.05
CA ALA A 16 -33.56 0.14 4.41
C ALA A 16 -32.48 0.05 5.50
N LEU A 17 -32.11 -1.17 5.87
CA LEU A 17 -30.91 -1.44 6.65
C LEU A 17 -29.71 -1.12 5.75
N VAL A 18 -29.18 0.10 5.85
CA VAL A 18 -27.84 0.42 5.36
C VAL A 18 -26.87 -0.34 6.26
N ALA A 19 -26.53 -1.56 5.85
CA ALA A 19 -25.42 -2.28 6.43
C ALA A 19 -24.14 -1.51 6.05
N CYS A 20 -23.63 -0.70 6.97
CA CYS A 20 -22.23 -0.31 6.93
C CYS A 20 -21.43 -1.60 7.09
N SER A 21 -21.00 -2.18 5.98
CA SER A 21 -19.93 -3.17 5.98
C SER A 21 -18.70 -2.48 6.57
N HIS A 22 -18.53 -2.60 7.88
CA HIS A 22 -17.24 -2.38 8.51
C HIS A 22 -16.37 -3.50 7.97
N ALA A 23 -15.65 -3.22 6.88
CA ALA A 23 -14.52 -4.05 6.51
C ALA A 23 -13.60 -4.05 7.73
N HIS A 24 -13.57 -5.16 8.44
CA HIS A 24 -12.56 -5.41 9.43
C HIS A 24 -11.23 -5.37 8.67
N ALA A 25 -10.50 -4.28 8.80
CA ALA A 25 -9.10 -4.24 8.39
C ALA A 25 -8.33 -5.09 9.39
N ASP A 26 -8.37 -6.41 9.23
CA ASP A 26 -7.09 -7.13 9.18
C ASP A 26 -6.28 -6.33 8.16
N ASP A 27 -5.17 -5.69 8.54
CA ASP A 27 -4.40 -4.78 7.67
C ASP A 27 -4.32 -5.35 6.24
N ALA A 28 -5.24 -4.90 5.38
CA ALA A 28 -5.50 -5.60 4.13
C ALA A 28 -4.29 -5.33 3.25
N VAL A 29 -3.48 -6.36 3.03
CA VAL A 29 -2.26 -6.25 2.23
C VAL A 29 -2.63 -5.67 0.88
N CYS A 30 -2.17 -4.45 0.63
CA CYS A 30 -2.51 -3.72 -0.58
C CYS A 30 -1.68 -4.19 -1.79
N GLY A 31 -0.58 -4.87 -1.52
CA GLY A 31 0.31 -5.44 -2.51
C GLY A 31 1.60 -5.94 -1.89
N THR A 32 2.54 -6.33 -2.73
CA THR A 32 3.85 -6.84 -2.32
C THR A 32 4.94 -6.10 -3.07
N LEU A 33 6.00 -5.69 -2.37
CA LEU A 33 7.27 -5.33 -2.99
C LEU A 33 8.15 -6.57 -3.10
N GLU A 34 8.61 -6.86 -4.31
CA GLU A 34 9.40 -8.04 -4.65
C GLU A 34 10.61 -7.65 -5.51
N SER A 35 11.71 -8.40 -5.39
CA SER A 35 12.87 -8.20 -6.26
C SER A 35 12.48 -8.44 -7.72
N ALA A 36 12.80 -7.49 -8.59
CA ALA A 36 12.57 -7.65 -10.02
C ALA A 36 13.60 -8.61 -10.67
N THR A 37 14.74 -8.83 -10.02
CA THR A 37 15.88 -9.57 -10.55
C THR A 37 15.98 -10.98 -9.99
N ASN A 38 15.57 -11.19 -8.73
CA ASN A 38 15.67 -12.48 -8.04
C ASN A 38 14.37 -13.29 -8.05
N GLY A 39 13.30 -12.77 -8.67
CA GLY A 39 12.00 -13.43 -8.78
C GLY A 39 11.16 -13.37 -7.49
N GLN A 40 10.01 -14.06 -7.50
CA GLN A 40 9.16 -14.23 -6.32
C GLN A 40 9.95 -14.88 -5.19
N ASP A 41 9.78 -14.38 -3.97
CA ASP A 41 10.54 -14.77 -2.76
C ASP A 41 12.03 -14.39 -2.75
N GLY A 42 12.52 -13.74 -3.81
CA GLY A 42 13.87 -13.23 -3.87
C GLY A 42 14.14 -12.10 -2.87
N MET A 43 15.30 -12.15 -2.21
CA MET A 43 15.75 -11.09 -1.34
C MET A 43 15.96 -9.79 -2.13
N ILE A 44 15.54 -8.67 -1.55
CA ILE A 44 15.72 -7.32 -2.07
C ILE A 44 17.00 -6.76 -1.45
N ALA A 45 18.02 -6.50 -2.27
CA ALA A 45 19.26 -5.90 -1.78
C ALA A 45 19.02 -4.45 -1.37
N LEU A 46 19.47 -4.05 -0.17
CA LEU A 46 19.39 -2.65 0.25
C LEU A 46 20.53 -1.85 -0.38
N ARG A 47 20.36 -1.46 -1.64
CA ARG A 47 21.31 -0.62 -2.39
C ARG A 47 20.58 0.33 -3.32
N GLU A 48 21.27 1.40 -3.66
CA GLU A 48 20.81 2.38 -4.63
C GLU A 48 20.55 1.72 -5.99
N GLY A 49 19.40 2.01 -6.57
CA GLY A 49 19.00 1.50 -7.88
C GLY A 49 18.51 0.05 -7.88
N GLU A 50 18.39 -0.61 -6.74
CA GLU A 50 17.87 -1.99 -6.70
C GLU A 50 16.47 -2.04 -7.32
N SER A 51 16.30 -2.84 -8.37
CA SER A 51 15.02 -2.96 -9.07
C SER A 51 14.02 -3.77 -8.24
N VAL A 52 12.90 -3.13 -7.90
CA VAL A 52 11.85 -3.70 -7.05
C VAL A 52 10.50 -3.43 -7.67
N ASN A 53 9.72 -4.49 -7.85
CA ASN A 53 8.37 -4.45 -8.40
C ASN A 53 7.36 -4.35 -7.26
N PHE A 54 6.35 -3.50 -7.45
CA PHE A 54 5.15 -3.48 -6.62
C PHE A 54 4.01 -4.21 -7.33
N TRP A 55 3.53 -5.30 -6.75
CA TRP A 55 2.44 -6.12 -7.26
C TRP A 55 1.14 -5.84 -6.53
N ARG A 56 0.06 -5.59 -7.27
CA ARG A 56 -1.30 -5.42 -6.74
C ARG A 56 -2.32 -5.99 -7.72
N GLY A 57 -3.15 -6.94 -7.27
CA GLY A 57 -4.26 -7.47 -8.07
C GLY A 57 -3.85 -8.02 -9.45
N GLY A 58 -2.65 -8.61 -9.56
CA GLY A 58 -2.09 -9.12 -10.81
C GLY A 58 -1.43 -8.06 -11.71
N ALA A 59 -1.53 -6.77 -11.37
CA ALA A 59 -0.78 -5.71 -12.03
C ALA A 59 0.58 -5.49 -11.36
N VAL A 60 1.57 -5.10 -12.16
CA VAL A 60 2.92 -4.76 -11.71
C VAL A 60 3.21 -3.27 -11.96
N ARG A 61 3.84 -2.63 -10.98
CA ARG A 61 4.51 -1.34 -11.12
C ARG A 61 6.00 -1.55 -10.89
N HIS A 62 6.80 -1.24 -11.91
CA HIS A 62 8.26 -1.28 -11.81
C HIS A 62 8.75 -0.08 -11.00
N GLY A 63 9.89 -0.24 -10.33
CA GLY A 63 10.51 0.82 -9.56
C GLY A 63 11.90 0.44 -9.08
N ALA A 64 12.52 1.36 -8.36
CA ALA A 64 13.86 1.20 -7.82
C ALA A 64 13.94 1.66 -6.36
N LEU A 65 14.85 1.06 -5.61
CA LEU A 65 15.19 1.52 -4.28
C LEU A 65 16.17 2.70 -4.33
N HIS A 66 15.99 3.61 -3.38
CA HIS A 66 16.94 4.64 -3.05
C HIS A 66 17.27 4.60 -1.57
N VAL A 67 18.56 4.65 -1.25
CA VAL A 67 19.04 4.50 0.13
C VAL A 67 19.62 5.82 0.60
N TYR A 68 19.15 6.28 1.76
CA TYR A 68 19.64 7.48 2.42
C TYR A 68 20.11 7.15 3.83
N LYS A 69 21.16 7.82 4.27
CA LYS A 69 21.67 7.76 5.64
C LYS A 69 21.39 9.08 6.35
N ASP A 70 20.73 9.00 7.49
CA ASP A 70 20.31 10.11 8.34
C ASP A 70 20.84 9.84 9.77
N GLY A 71 22.05 10.34 10.05
CA GLY A 71 22.81 9.92 11.23
C GLY A 71 23.09 8.42 11.21
N GLU A 72 22.64 7.70 12.23
CA GLU A 72 22.79 6.24 12.35
C GLU A 72 21.64 5.46 11.68
N VAL A 73 20.63 6.15 11.14
CA VAL A 73 19.44 5.52 10.57
C VAL A 73 19.56 5.44 9.06
N TYR A 74 19.41 4.24 8.49
CA TYR A 74 19.21 4.06 7.06
C TYR A 74 17.71 4.17 6.74
N ARG A 75 17.40 4.99 5.74
CA ARG A 75 16.05 5.17 5.20
C ARG A 75 16.04 4.64 3.78
N VAL A 76 15.12 3.72 3.53
CA VAL A 76 14.93 3.12 2.21
C VAL A 76 13.68 3.69 1.61
N TYR A 77 13.79 4.19 0.38
CA TYR A 77 12.69 4.71 -0.40
C TYR A 77 12.50 3.84 -1.63
N TRP A 78 11.27 3.68 -2.10
CA TRP A 78 10.95 3.10 -3.39
C TRP A 78 10.36 4.17 -4.30
N GLN A 79 10.89 4.24 -5.52
CA GLN A 79 10.43 5.15 -6.57
C GLN A 79 9.79 4.32 -7.69
N PRO A 80 8.51 4.55 -8.03
CA PRO A 80 7.93 4.00 -9.24
C PRO A 80 8.70 4.52 -10.47
N GLU A 81 8.93 3.65 -11.45
CA GLU A 81 9.57 4.04 -12.70
C GLU A 81 8.79 5.15 -13.42
N GLY A 82 9.49 6.17 -13.91
CA GLY A 82 8.89 7.32 -14.57
C GLY A 82 8.18 8.30 -13.64
N SER A 83 8.15 8.05 -12.33
CA SER A 83 7.63 8.99 -11.33
C SER A 83 8.77 9.79 -10.67
N GLY A 84 8.48 11.01 -10.21
CA GLY A 84 9.35 11.77 -9.30
C GLY A 84 9.09 11.48 -7.82
N ASP A 85 8.09 10.66 -7.52
CA ASP A 85 7.61 10.40 -6.16
C ASP A 85 8.46 9.36 -5.44
N LEU A 86 8.84 9.67 -4.20
CA LEU A 86 9.59 8.78 -3.33
C LEU A 86 8.74 8.34 -2.15
N TYR A 87 8.53 7.03 -2.04
CA TYR A 87 7.80 6.42 -0.93
C TYR A 87 8.78 5.80 0.04
N VAL A 88 8.85 6.30 1.28
CA VAL A 88 9.67 5.64 2.30
C VAL A 88 9.05 4.30 2.66
N LEU A 89 9.87 3.26 2.80
CA LEU A 89 9.51 1.99 3.39
C LEU A 89 9.52 2.16 4.91
N ALA A 90 8.36 2.47 5.48
CA ALA A 90 8.15 2.52 6.92
C ALA A 90 7.89 1.10 7.42
N ASN A 91 8.94 0.42 7.87
CA ASN A 91 8.86 -0.97 8.33
C ASN A 91 7.94 -1.10 9.54
N GLU A 92 7.01 -2.06 9.45
CA GLU A 92 6.10 -2.47 10.54
C GLU A 92 6.53 -3.82 11.11
N SER A 93 7.14 -4.68 10.28
CA SER A 93 7.78 -5.93 10.69
C SER A 93 8.94 -6.27 9.76
N ALA A 94 9.56 -7.44 9.93
CA ALA A 94 10.60 -7.92 9.02
C ALA A 94 10.10 -8.18 7.59
N THR A 95 8.79 -8.38 7.39
CA THR A 95 8.17 -8.74 6.11
C THR A 95 7.02 -7.81 5.72
N SER A 96 6.88 -6.66 6.39
CA SER A 96 5.82 -5.71 6.08
C SER A 96 6.25 -4.27 6.30
N ALA A 97 5.75 -3.40 5.43
CA ALA A 97 5.99 -1.97 5.49
C ALA A 97 4.77 -1.18 5.02
N ARG A 98 4.72 0.10 5.38
CA ARG A 98 3.86 1.09 4.73
C ARG A 98 4.71 1.91 3.77
N LEU A 99 4.16 2.19 2.59
CA LEU A 99 4.72 3.11 1.60
C LEU A 99 4.12 4.49 1.82
N ILE A 100 4.95 5.43 2.26
CA ILE A 100 4.53 6.78 2.62
C ILE A 100 5.23 7.77 1.70
N LEU A 101 4.45 8.52 0.91
CA LEU A 101 4.97 9.57 0.04
C LEU A 101 5.57 10.69 0.91
N THR A 102 6.87 10.91 0.81
CA THR A 102 7.55 11.95 1.58
C THR A 102 8.87 12.32 0.94
N PRO A 103 9.31 13.60 1.03
CA PRO A 103 10.65 13.97 0.59
C PRO A 103 11.73 13.12 1.27
N PRO A 104 12.83 12.80 0.56
CA PRO A 104 13.92 12.04 1.15
C PRO A 104 14.60 12.84 2.27
N ARG A 105 15.03 12.13 3.32
CA ARG A 105 15.78 12.71 4.44
C ARG A 105 17.14 12.05 4.55
N GLY A 106 18.15 12.87 4.85
CA GLY A 106 19.54 12.43 4.95
C GLY A 106 20.30 12.54 3.64
N THR A 107 21.47 11.91 3.60
CA THR A 107 22.36 11.91 2.42
C THR A 107 22.22 10.59 1.68
N LYS A 108 22.14 10.67 0.35
CA LYS A 108 22.08 9.49 -0.51
C LYS A 108 23.35 8.64 -0.37
N VAL A 109 23.21 7.32 -0.35
CA VAL A 109 24.32 6.37 -0.24
C VAL A 109 24.11 5.20 -1.20
N ASP A 110 25.21 4.60 -1.67
CA ASP A 110 25.13 3.50 -2.64
C ASP A 110 24.62 2.19 -2.03
N THR A 111 24.91 1.93 -0.76
CA THR A 111 24.61 0.66 -0.08
C THR A 111 24.12 0.88 1.34
N GLY A 112 23.04 0.19 1.70
CA GLY A 112 22.50 0.07 3.06
C GLY A 112 22.82 -1.28 3.70
N PRO A 113 22.33 -1.54 4.93
CA PRO A 113 22.68 -2.73 5.67
C PRO A 113 21.90 -3.97 5.18
N GLY A 114 22.52 -4.77 4.33
CA GLY A 114 22.05 -6.11 4.00
C GLY A 114 20.91 -6.16 2.97
N SER A 115 19.88 -6.95 3.27
CA SER A 115 18.77 -7.22 2.35
C SER A 115 17.46 -7.42 3.12
N LEU A 116 16.33 -7.26 2.43
CA LEU A 116 15.00 -7.51 2.95
C LEU A 116 14.37 -8.70 2.23
N PRO A 117 13.55 -9.52 2.91
CA PRO A 117 12.63 -10.40 2.19
C PRO A 117 11.58 -9.57 1.43
N PRO A 118 10.75 -10.18 0.57
CA PRO A 118 9.58 -9.51 0.04
C PRO A 118 8.75 -8.82 1.13
N GLN A 119 8.26 -7.62 0.83
CA GLN A 119 7.54 -6.80 1.82
C GLN A 119 6.06 -6.72 1.47
N LYS A 120 5.21 -7.18 2.38
CA LYS A 120 3.76 -6.90 2.34
C LYS A 120 3.54 -5.41 2.57
N VAL A 121 2.88 -4.75 1.63
CA VAL A 121 2.59 -3.32 1.72
C VAL A 121 1.22 -3.13 2.35
N LEU A 122 1.18 -2.49 3.53
CA LEU A 122 -0.05 -2.30 4.33
C LEU A 122 -0.76 -0.96 4.03
N SER A 123 -0.23 -0.19 3.09
CA SER A 123 -0.80 1.07 2.60
C SER A 123 -1.18 0.94 1.13
N CYS A 124 -2.22 1.67 0.70
CA CYS A 124 -2.62 1.74 -0.70
C CYS A 124 -2.26 3.07 -1.34
N PRO A 125 -0.98 3.31 -1.70
CA PRO A 125 -0.64 4.49 -2.49
C PRO A 125 -1.36 4.44 -3.85
N ALA A 126 -1.79 5.62 -4.30
CA ALA A 126 -2.26 5.85 -5.66
C ALA A 126 -1.02 5.90 -6.56
N LEU A 127 -0.75 4.79 -7.26
CA LEU A 127 0.44 4.56 -8.09
C LEU A 127 0.08 4.41 -9.56
#